data_AF-A0A379WPA7-F1
#
_entry.id   AF-A0A379WPA7-F1
#
_cell.length_a   1.000
_cell.length_b   1.000
_cell.length_c   1.000
_cell.angle_alpha   90.00
_cell.angle_beta   90.00
_cell.angle_gamma   90.00
#
_symmetry.space_group_name_H-M   'P 1'
#
loop_
_entity.id
_entity.type
_entity.pdbx_description
1 polymer ?
#
loop_
_entity_poly.entity_id
_entity_poly.type
_entity_poly.pdbx_seq_one_letter_code
_entity_poly.pdbx_strand_id
1 'polypeptide(L)' 'MLSSTQVLIPEKKTFVASYSEFWESLNGVKKGALYHLPSQVMRKAPESIPSKKRAEYRKRYHILDTIIQEVNSLSR' A
#
# COMPACT_ATOMS: atom_id res chain seq x y z
N MET A 1 -51.28 3.15 19.91
CA MET A 1 -50.87 2.13 18.92
C MET A 1 -49.75 2.71 18.06
N LEU A 2 -48.52 2.30 18.38
CA LEU A 2 -47.28 2.35 17.58
C LEU A 2 -46.77 3.72 17.09
N SER A 3 -45.94 4.36 17.93
CA SER A 3 -45.02 5.43 17.51
C SER A 3 -43.99 4.85 16.55
N SER A 4 -44.00 5.32 15.30
CA SER A 4 -43.05 4.90 14.27
C SER A 4 -41.70 5.57 14.52
N THR A 5 -40.76 4.83 15.11
CA THR A 5 -39.37 5.26 15.25
C THR A 5 -38.72 5.28 13.87
N GLN A 6 -38.57 6.46 13.28
CA GLN A 6 -37.73 6.64 12.09
C GLN A 6 -36.26 6.47 12.50
N VAL A 7 -35.69 5.32 12.17
CA VAL A 7 -34.26 5.06 12.30
C VAL A 7 -33.56 5.76 11.14
N LEU A 8 -32.86 6.85 11.42
CA LEU A 8 -31.97 7.51 10.47
C LEU A 8 -30.77 6.59 10.20
N ILE A 9 -30.76 5.95 9.02
CA ILE A 9 -29.60 5.23 8.52
C ILE A 9 -28.58 6.29 8.04
N PRO A 10 -27.40 6.41 8.65
CA PRO A 10 -26.41 7.36 8.16
C PRO A 10 -25.99 6.95 6.75
N GLU A 11 -26.04 7.89 5.80
CA GLU A 11 -25.55 7.65 4.45
C GLU A 11 -24.13 7.10 4.52
N LYS A 12 -23.97 5.91 3.94
CA LYS A 12 -22.72 5.19 3.85
C LYS A 12 -21.77 6.09 3.06
N LYS A 13 -20.92 6.87 3.75
CA LYS A 13 -19.80 7.61 3.12
C LYS A 13 -19.06 6.58 2.28
N THR A 14 -19.28 6.64 0.96
CA THR A 14 -18.58 5.79 0.02
C THR A 14 -17.11 6.06 0.26
N PHE A 15 -16.38 5.05 0.70
CA PHE A 15 -14.93 5.11 0.76
C PHE A 15 -14.45 5.19 -0.69
N VAL A 16 -14.41 6.42 -1.23
CA VAL A 16 -13.80 6.68 -2.52
C VAL A 16 -12.32 6.53 -2.25
N ALA A 17 -11.77 5.38 -2.61
CA ALA A 17 -10.33 5.17 -2.51
C ALA A 17 -9.65 6.26 -3.37
N SER A 18 -9.01 7.22 -2.70
CA SER A 18 -8.24 8.28 -3.37
C SER A 18 -7.00 7.62 -3.96
N TYR A 19 -7.07 7.29 -5.25
CA TYR A 19 -5.95 6.65 -5.95
C TYR A 19 -4.71 7.56 -5.96
N SER A 20 -4.88 8.88 -5.97
CA SER A 20 -3.77 9.84 -5.81
C SER A 20 -3.03 9.66 -4.48
N GLU A 21 -3.77 9.60 -3.36
CA GLU A 21 -3.17 9.37 -2.04
C GLU A 21 -2.51 7.99 -1.95
N PHE A 22 -3.10 6.98 -2.59
CA PHE A 22 -2.51 5.65 -2.66
C PHE A 22 -1.16 5.68 -3.37
N TRP A 23 -1.08 6.30 -4.56
CA TRP A 23 0.18 6.39 -5.30
C TRP A 23 1.23 7.21 -4.55
N GLU A 24 0.84 8.29 -3.89
CA GLU A 24 1.73 9.11 -3.06
C GLU A 24 2.26 8.32 -1.85
N SER A 25 1.43 7.47 -1.24
CA SER A 25 1.85 6.60 -0.13
C SER A 25 2.92 5.57 -0.52
N LEU A 26 3.01 5.23 -1.81
CA LEU A 26 4.03 4.35 -2.39
C LEU A 26 5.25 5.13 -2.91
N ASN A 27 5.42 6.39 -2.48
CA ASN A 27 6.45 7.31 -2.99
C ASN A 27 6.30 7.62 -4.49
N GLY A 28 5.08 7.49 -5.03
CA GLY A 28 4.77 7.88 -6.40
C GLY A 28 4.79 9.40 -6.56
N VAL A 29 5.42 9.87 -7.63
CA VAL A 29 5.50 11.29 -7.98
C VAL A 29 4.58 11.56 -9.17
N LYS A 30 3.64 12.50 -9.01
CA LYS A 30 2.73 12.90 -10.09
C LYS A 30 3.50 13.61 -11.20
N LYS A 31 3.39 13.13 -12.44
CA LYS A 31 3.87 13.78 -13.67
C LYS A 31 2.72 13.90 -14.66
N GLY A 32 2.11 15.08 -14.71
CA GLY A 32 0.90 15.33 -15.52
C GLY A 32 -0.29 14.51 -15.01
N ALA A 33 -0.83 13.66 -15.88
CA ALA A 33 -1.96 12.78 -15.57
C ALA A 33 -1.56 11.43 -14.97
N LEU A 34 -0.26 11.10 -14.92
CA LEU A 34 0.24 9.79 -14.47
C LEU A 34 1.13 9.93 -13.23
N TYR A 35 1.30 8.84 -12.51
CA TYR A 35 2.24 8.73 -11.40
C TYR A 35 3.46 7.92 -11.80
N HIS A 36 4.65 8.44 -11.53
CA HIS A 36 5.92 7.72 -11.67
C HIS A 36 6.27 7.08 -10.34
N LEU A 37 6.39 5.76 -10.33
CA LEU A 37 6.89 5.02 -9.18
C LEU A 37 8.43 4.96 -9.21
N PRO A 38 9.07 4.91 -8.03
CA PRO A 38 10.50 4.69 -7.97
C PRO A 38 10.84 3.31 -8.54
N SER A 39 11.99 3.20 -9.22
CA SER A 39 12.49 1.93 -9.78
C SER A 39 12.77 0.88 -8.71
N GLN A 40 12.98 1.30 -7.47
CA GLN A 40 13.20 0.44 -6.32
C GLN A 40 12.20 0.78 -5.22
N VAL A 41 11.59 -0.26 -4.65
CA VAL A 41 10.72 -0.11 -3.48
C VAL A 41 11.59 0.27 -2.28
N MET A 42 11.32 1.44 -1.68
CA MET A 42 12.05 1.90 -0.50
C MET A 42 11.85 0.93 0.66
N ARG A 43 12.94 0.33 1.14
CA ARG A 43 12.90 -0.56 2.30
C ARG A 43 12.87 0.26 3.59
N LYS A 44 11.97 -0.09 4.49
CA LYS A 44 11.88 0.51 5.82
C LYS A 44 12.94 -0.11 6.72
N ALA A 45 13.61 0.72 7.52
CA ALA A 45 14.54 0.25 8.53
C ALA A 45 13.82 -0.63 9.56
N PRO A 46 14.42 -1.72 10.07
CA PRO A 46 13.80 -2.61 11.05
C PRO A 46 13.25 -1.89 12.30
N GLU A 47 13.88 -0.79 12.69
CA GLU A 47 13.56 0.05 13.84
C GLU A 47 12.25 0.82 13.61
N SER A 48 11.97 1.17 12.36
CA SER A 48 10.72 1.85 11.95
C SER A 48 9.54 0.88 11.77
N ILE A 49 9.78 -0.43 11.81
CA ILE A 49 8.76 -1.46 11.64
C ILE A 49 8.32 -1.95 13.03
N PRO A 50 7.02 -1.82 13.38
CA PRO A 50 6.50 -2.36 14.64
C PRO A 50 6.85 -3.84 14.79
N SER A 51 7.28 -4.25 15.99
CA SER A 51 7.78 -5.61 16.26
C SER A 51 6.87 -6.72 15.72
N LYS A 52 5.55 -6.58 15.88
CA LYS A 52 4.53 -7.53 15.41
C LYS A 52 4.53 -7.74 13.89
N LYS A 53 5.02 -6.76 13.12
CA LYS A 53 5.10 -6.80 11.64
C LYS A 53 6.48 -7.17 11.11
N ARG A 54 7.53 -7.25 11.96
CA ARG A 54 8.91 -7.48 11.48
C ARG A 54 9.09 -8.81 10.77
N ALA A 55 8.42 -9.88 11.22
CA ALA A 55 8.49 -11.19 10.56
C ALA A 55 7.94 -11.13 9.12
N GLU A 56 6.79 -10.48 8.94
CA GLU A 56 6.15 -10.27 7.63
C GLU A 56 7.02 -9.43 6.70
N TYR A 57 7.59 -8.32 7.20
CA TYR A 57 8.47 -7.46 6.40
C TYR A 57 9.75 -8.19 5.96
N ARG A 58 10.35 -8.99 6.84
CA ARG A 58 11.51 -9.83 6.48
C ARG A 58 11.16 -10.81 5.37
N LYS A 59 10.04 -11.54 5.51
CA LYS A 59 9.57 -12.50 4.50
C LYS A 59 9.32 -11.80 3.16
N ARG A 60 8.66 -10.65 3.17
CA ARG A 60 8.42 -9.84 1.97
C ARG A 60 9.73 -9.42 1.30
N TYR A 61 10.68 -8.90 2.06
CA TYR A 61 11.97 -8.47 1.50
C TYR A 61 12.80 -9.63 0.96
N HIS A 62 12.77 -10.79 1.62
CA HIS A 62 13.42 -11.99 1.13
C HIS A 62 12.86 -12.43 -0.22
N ILE A 63 11.54 -12.49 -0.39
CA ILE A 63 10.91 -12.84 -1.68
C ILE A 63 11.31 -11.85 -2.77
N LEU A 64 11.26 -10.54 -2.47
CA LEU A 64 11.68 -9.52 -3.43
C LEU A 64 13.15 -9.66 -3.82
N ASP A 65 14.04 -9.97 -2.87
CA ASP A 65 15.45 -10.21 -3.13
C ASP A 65 15.66 -11.42 -4.04
N THR A 66 14.97 -12.53 -3.76
CA THR A 66 15.04 -13.74 -4.59
C THR A 66 14.60 -13.47 -6.02
N ILE A 67 13.47 -12.80 -6.22
CA ILE A 67 12.97 -12.44 -7.55
C ILE A 67 13.99 -11.56 -8.28
N ILE A 68 14.54 -10.55 -7.62
CA ILE A 68 15.54 -9.65 -8.23
C ILE A 68 16.80 -10.44 -8.62
N GLN A 69 17.25 -11.37 -7.77
CA GLN A 69 18.39 -12.23 -8.07
C GLN A 69 18.15 -13.12 -9.29
N GLU A 70 16.98 -13.74 -9.39
CA GLU A 70 16.59 -14.59 -10.53
C GLU A 70 16.47 -13.79 -11.84
N VAL A 71 15.84 -12.62 -11.81
CA VAL A 71 15.74 -11.77 -13.01
C VAL A 71 17.12 -11.31 -13.47
N ASN A 72 18.00 -10.96 -12.54
CA ASN A 72 19.36 -10.54 -12.85
C ASN A 72 20.27 -11.68 -13.34
N SER A 73 19.98 -12.93 -12.95
CA SER A 73 20.72 -14.08 -13.45
C SER A 73 20.28 -14.47 -14.87
N LEU A 74 19.01 -14.26 -15.20
CA LEU A 74 18.45 -14.49 -16.54
C LEU A 74 18.82 -13.40 -17.56
N SER A 75 19.16 -12.19 -17.10
CA SER A 75 19.54 -11.08 -17.98
C SER A 75 21.04 -11.01 -18.31
N ARG A 76 21.83 -11.98 -17.84
CA ARG A 76 23.24 -12.20 -18.24
C ARG A 76 23.34 -13.19 -19.39
#